data_AF-A0A931W2K5-F1
#
_entry.id   AF-A0A931W2K5-F1
#
_cell.length_a   1.000
_cell.length_b   1.000
_cell.length_c   1.000
_cell.angle_alpha   90.00
_cell.angle_beta   90.00
_cell.angle_gamma   90.00
#
_symmetry.space_group_name_H-M   'P 1'
#
loop_
_entity.id
_entity.type
_entity.pdbx_description
1 polymer ?
#
loop_
_entity_poly.entity_id
_entity_poly.type
_entity_poly.pdbx_seq_one_letter_code
_entity_poly.pdbx_strand_id
1 'polypeptide(L)'
;LDAARKAGVLVIHAAIDYQPAFFSPKNVFLQKIRLPLLSAPGANVAELLEIVDEAKPADGEAVVRKPRMNPFFGTALDSMLRSRDIDTVVLMGVATEFVVEAAARHAADADYRVIVLENCCAAFSDEAHRASLHVMDHLATLATSADFIGSV
;
A
#
# COMPACT_ATOMS: atom_id res chain seq x y z
N LEU A 1 -4.25 10.72 7.23
CA LEU A 1 -4.19 9.83 8.40
C LEU A 1 -4.94 10.41 9.60
N ASP A 2 -4.62 11.63 10.04
CA ASP A 2 -5.28 12.21 11.23
C ASP A 2 -6.80 12.33 11.12
N ALA A 3 -7.31 12.73 9.94
CA ALA A 3 -8.76 12.76 9.70
C ALA A 3 -9.40 11.36 9.86
N ALA A 4 -8.77 10.32 9.29
CA ALA A 4 -9.22 8.93 9.42
C ALA A 4 -9.26 8.48 10.89
N ARG A 5 -8.19 8.76 11.64
CA ARG A 5 -8.09 8.46 13.08
C ARG A 5 -9.19 9.15 13.88
N LYS A 6 -9.39 10.45 13.65
CA LYS A 6 -10.42 11.25 14.32
C LYS A 6 -11.84 10.74 14.03
N ALA A 7 -12.08 10.26 12.80
CA ALA A 7 -13.35 9.68 12.38
C ALA A 7 -13.54 8.21 12.81
N GLY A 8 -12.55 7.60 13.47
CA GLY A 8 -12.61 6.19 13.89
C GLY A 8 -12.49 5.19 12.74
N VAL A 9 -11.99 5.61 11.58
CA VAL A 9 -11.69 4.72 10.45
C VAL A 9 -10.52 3.81 10.85
N LEU A 10 -10.65 2.51 10.59
CA LEU A 10 -9.57 1.56 10.83
C LEU A 10 -8.36 1.88 9.94
N VAL A 11 -7.23 2.22 10.56
CA VAL A 11 -5.96 2.46 9.86
C VAL A 11 -5.08 1.21 9.96
N ILE A 12 -4.66 0.69 8.80
CA ILE A 12 -3.72 -0.42 8.68
C ILE A 12 -2.55 0.01 7.81
N HIS A 13 -1.34 -0.23 8.27
CA HIS A 13 -0.12 0.03 7.52
C HIS A 13 0.39 -1.24 6.87
N ALA A 14 0.72 -1.20 5.58
CA ALA A 14 1.31 -2.34 4.89
C ALA A 14 2.77 -2.04 4.51
N ALA A 15 3.70 -2.67 5.20
CA ALA A 15 5.14 -2.47 4.97
C ALA A 15 5.78 -3.75 4.44
N ILE A 16 6.71 -3.62 3.50
CA ILE A 16 7.43 -4.80 2.99
C ILE A 16 8.20 -5.48 4.13
N ASP A 17 8.14 -6.80 4.17
CA ASP A 17 8.93 -7.61 5.07
C ASP A 17 10.20 -8.10 4.36
N TYR A 18 11.35 -7.88 4.99
CA TYR A 18 12.65 -8.27 4.46
C TYR A 18 13.22 -9.46 5.22
N GLN A 19 12.43 -10.51 5.37
CA GLN A 19 12.98 -11.79 5.81
C GLN A 19 13.68 -12.48 4.63
N PRO A 20 14.96 -12.87 4.76
CA PRO A 20 15.68 -13.61 3.73
C PRO A 20 14.94 -14.88 3.27
N ALA A 21 14.16 -15.50 4.17
CA ALA A 21 13.32 -16.66 3.87
C ALA A 21 12.27 -16.39 2.77
N PHE A 22 11.86 -15.14 2.57
CA PHE A 22 10.94 -14.77 1.50
C PHE A 22 11.63 -14.52 0.17
N PHE A 23 12.97 -14.56 0.09
CA PHE A 23 13.67 -14.26 -1.14
C PHE A 23 13.64 -15.45 -2.07
N SER A 24 13.12 -15.19 -3.27
CA SER A 24 13.16 -16.14 -4.36
C SER A 24 13.92 -15.51 -5.52
N PRO A 25 14.91 -16.20 -6.11
CA PRO A 25 15.58 -15.73 -7.32
C PRO A 25 14.62 -15.63 -8.52
N LYS A 26 13.45 -16.29 -8.44
CA LYS A 26 12.42 -16.23 -9.47
C LYS A 26 11.59 -14.93 -9.42
N ASN A 27 11.65 -14.18 -8.32
CA ASN A 27 10.92 -12.91 -8.22
C ASN A 27 11.72 -11.79 -8.92
N VAL A 28 11.39 -11.53 -10.19
CA VAL A 28 12.12 -10.59 -11.04
C VAL A 28 12.13 -9.17 -10.48
N PHE A 29 11.03 -8.69 -9.88
CA PHE A 29 11.00 -7.36 -9.28
C PHE A 29 11.95 -7.25 -8.09
N LEU A 30 11.93 -8.25 -7.21
CA LEU A 30 12.86 -8.31 -6.08
C LEU A 30 14.31 -8.24 -6.59
N GLN A 31 14.63 -9.01 -7.64
CA GLN A 31 15.98 -9.05 -8.23
C GLN A 31 16.38 -7.75 -8.94
N LYS A 32 15.48 -7.14 -9.73
CA LYS A 32 15.82 -6.00 -10.59
C LYS A 32 15.69 -4.64 -9.92
N ILE A 33 14.78 -4.50 -8.97
CA ILE A 33 14.43 -3.20 -8.37
C ILE A 33 14.81 -3.19 -6.90
N ARG A 34 14.28 -4.14 -6.11
CA ARG A 34 14.37 -4.03 -4.65
C ARG A 34 15.77 -4.34 -4.12
N LEU A 35 16.41 -5.43 -4.52
CA LEU A 35 17.76 -5.79 -4.05
C LEU A 35 18.82 -4.74 -4.43
N PRO A 36 18.82 -4.18 -5.65
CA PRO A 36 19.72 -3.06 -5.99
C PRO A 36 19.51 -1.83 -5.11
N LEU A 37 18.25 -1.44 -4.82
CA LEU A 37 17.97 -0.31 -3.93
C LEU A 37 18.50 -0.53 -2.50
N LEU A 38 18.34 -1.74 -1.98
CA LEU A 38 18.81 -2.09 -0.63
C LEU A 38 20.33 -2.24 -0.55
N SER A 39 20.99 -2.56 -1.67
CA SER A 39 22.43 -2.76 -1.74
C SER A 39 23.17 -1.53 -2.29
N ALA A 40 22.47 -0.41 -2.48
CA ALA A 40 23.06 0.81 -3.01
C ALA A 40 24.11 1.36 -2.02
N PRO A 41 25.23 1.94 -2.50
CA PRO A 41 26.23 2.55 -1.62
C PRO A 41 25.60 3.60 -0.70
N GLY A 42 25.80 3.46 0.61
CA GLY A 42 25.22 4.35 1.62
C GLY A 42 23.77 4.04 2.01
N ALA A 43 23.16 2.97 1.47
CA ALA A 43 21.81 2.56 1.85
C ALA A 43 21.77 2.08 3.30
N ASN A 44 20.91 2.70 4.11
CA ASN A 44 20.50 2.18 5.40
C ASN A 44 19.29 1.26 5.21
N VAL A 45 19.54 -0.04 5.11
CA VAL A 45 18.49 -1.04 4.83
C VAL A 45 17.37 -0.99 5.86
N ALA A 46 17.68 -0.78 7.15
CA ALA A 46 16.67 -0.71 8.20
C ALA A 46 15.73 0.47 7.95
N GLU A 47 16.29 1.64 7.67
CA GLU A 47 15.52 2.86 7.36
C GLU A 47 14.68 2.73 6.09
N LEU A 48 15.21 2.08 5.04
CA LEU A 48 14.49 1.80 3.78
C LEU A 48 13.36 0.76 3.92
N LEU A 49 13.21 0.14 5.09
CA LEU A 49 12.16 -0.83 5.42
C LEU A 49 11.18 -0.32 6.46
N GLU A 50 11.52 0.78 7.12
CA GLU A 50 10.65 1.42 8.09
C GLU A 50 9.62 2.32 7.40
N ILE A 51 8.50 2.49 8.09
CA ILE A 51 7.48 3.47 7.71
C ILE A 51 8.02 4.84 8.10
N VAL A 52 7.95 5.80 7.18
CA VAL A 52 8.42 7.18 7.41
C VAL A 52 7.72 7.82 8.61
N ASP A 53 8.40 8.73 9.30
CA ASP A 53 7.92 9.31 10.55
C ASP A 53 6.56 10.03 10.39
N GLU A 54 6.32 10.68 9.24
CA GLU A 54 5.07 11.36 8.92
C GLU A 54 3.87 10.41 8.77
N ALA A 55 4.14 9.13 8.49
CA ALA A 55 3.14 8.08 8.32
C ALA A 55 3.23 7.01 9.41
N LYS A 56 3.95 7.27 10.50
CA LYS A 56 4.21 6.28 11.53
C LYS A 56 2.89 5.77 12.13
N PRO A 57 2.78 4.44 12.38
CA PRO A 57 1.62 3.89 13.06
C PRO A 57 1.42 4.52 14.43
N ALA A 58 0.18 4.89 14.73
CA ALA A 58 -0.21 5.27 16.08
C ALA A 58 -0.41 4.03 16.95
N ASP A 59 -0.46 4.21 18.26
CA ASP A 59 -0.69 3.12 19.21
C ASP A 59 -1.99 2.37 18.88
N GLY A 60 -1.87 1.04 18.71
CA GLY A 60 -2.98 0.15 18.36
C GLY A 60 -3.27 0.04 16.86
N GLU A 61 -2.64 0.83 15.99
CA GLU A 61 -2.74 0.65 14.53
C GLU A 61 -1.97 -0.58 14.09
N ALA A 62 -2.59 -1.40 13.24
CA ALA A 62 -1.97 -2.63 12.79
C ALA A 62 -0.92 -2.38 11.72
N VAL A 63 0.19 -3.11 11.78
CA VAL A 63 1.21 -3.16 10.73
C VAL A 63 1.23 -4.54 10.10
N VAL A 64 0.77 -4.64 8.86
CA VAL A 64 0.88 -5.84 8.03
C VAL A 64 2.24 -5.85 7.35
N ARG A 65 3.10 -6.77 7.80
CA ARG A 65 4.37 -7.07 7.15
C ARG A 65 4.13 -8.01 5.97
N LYS A 66 4.40 -7.55 4.74
CA LYS A 66 4.06 -8.26 3.50
C LYS A 66 5.30 -8.78 2.78
N PRO A 67 5.32 -10.05 2.33
CA PRO A 67 6.48 -10.61 1.63
C PRO A 67 6.57 -10.17 0.16
N ARG A 68 5.51 -9.55 -0.39
CA ARG A 68 5.36 -9.22 -1.83
C ARG A 68 4.79 -7.81 -2.03
N MET A 69 4.59 -7.43 -3.29
CA MET A 69 3.95 -6.16 -3.63
C MET A 69 2.53 -6.08 -3.08
N ASN A 70 1.68 -7.01 -3.51
CA ASN A 70 0.30 -7.12 -3.05
C ASN A 70 0.27 -7.31 -1.53
N PRO A 71 -0.32 -6.36 -0.76
CA PRO A 71 -0.37 -6.44 0.70
C PRO A 71 -1.28 -7.55 1.22
N PHE A 72 -2.17 -8.11 0.40
CA PHE A 72 -3.03 -9.24 0.75
C PHE A 72 -2.33 -10.59 0.53
N PHE A 73 -1.32 -10.65 -0.33
CA PHE A 73 -0.69 -11.92 -0.69
C PHE A 73 0.21 -12.44 0.43
N GLY A 74 -0.21 -13.57 1.01
CA GLY A 74 0.55 -14.24 2.09
C GLY A 74 0.52 -13.45 3.41
N THR A 75 -0.54 -12.68 3.65
CA THR A 75 -0.73 -11.92 4.89
C THR A 75 -2.12 -12.18 5.47
N ALA A 76 -2.36 -11.70 6.69
CA ALA A 76 -3.67 -11.77 7.34
C ALA A 76 -4.60 -10.60 6.98
N LEU A 77 -4.22 -9.72 6.03
CA LEU A 77 -4.95 -8.47 5.77
C LEU A 77 -6.42 -8.72 5.41
N ASP A 78 -6.71 -9.64 4.49
CA ASP A 78 -8.09 -9.96 4.10
C ASP A 78 -8.91 -10.48 5.29
N SER A 79 -8.33 -11.39 6.08
CA SER A 79 -9.00 -11.92 7.29
C SER A 79 -9.25 -10.82 8.33
N MET A 80 -8.32 -9.88 8.50
CA MET A 80 -8.48 -8.75 9.42
C MET A 80 -9.64 -7.85 9.00
N LEU A 81 -9.78 -7.56 7.71
CA LEU A 81 -10.86 -6.74 7.18
C LEU A 81 -12.21 -7.46 7.26
N ARG A 82 -12.29 -8.70 6.75
CA ARG A 82 -13.53 -9.49 6.75
C ARG A 82 -14.06 -9.79 8.15
N SER A 83 -13.19 -10.06 9.12
CA SER A 83 -13.61 -10.29 10.52
C SER A 83 -14.26 -9.08 11.19
N ARG A 84 -14.20 -7.90 10.57
CA ARG A 84 -14.79 -6.63 11.04
C ARG A 84 -15.91 -6.15 10.13
N ASP A 85 -16.38 -6.98 9.20
CA ASP A 85 -17.39 -6.65 8.20
C ASP A 85 -17.05 -5.38 7.39
N ILE A 86 -15.74 -5.15 7.14
CA ILE A 86 -15.29 -4.03 6.32
C ILE A 86 -15.52 -4.38 4.86
N ASP A 87 -16.22 -3.50 4.14
CA ASP A 87 -16.54 -3.65 2.71
C ASP A 87 -15.83 -2.61 1.82
N THR A 88 -15.20 -1.59 2.41
CA THR A 88 -14.61 -0.46 1.70
C THR A 88 -13.17 -0.25 2.15
N VAL A 89 -12.25 -0.13 1.19
CA VAL A 89 -10.84 0.16 1.45
C VAL A 89 -10.44 1.48 0.80
N VAL A 90 -9.73 2.31 1.55
CA VAL A 90 -9.13 3.57 1.07
C VAL A 90 -7.63 3.36 0.99
N LEU A 91 -7.07 3.50 -0.21
CA LEU A 91 -5.67 3.19 -0.52
C LEU A 91 -4.87 4.46 -0.78
N MET A 92 -3.67 4.51 -0.20
CA MET A 92 -2.62 5.51 -0.44
C MET A 92 -1.25 4.86 -0.24
N GLY A 93 -0.19 5.45 -0.81
CA GLY A 93 1.19 5.00 -0.57
C GLY A 93 2.06 4.88 -1.82
N VAL A 94 3.11 4.06 -1.73
CA VAL A 94 4.17 3.97 -2.74
C VAL A 94 4.53 2.50 -3.05
N ALA A 95 4.72 2.10 -4.31
CA ALA A 95 4.53 2.88 -5.54
C ALA A 95 3.12 2.67 -6.14
N THR A 96 2.64 3.68 -6.89
CA THR A 96 1.30 3.74 -7.49
C THR A 96 1.05 2.53 -8.40
N GLU A 97 1.92 2.36 -9.38
CA GLU A 97 1.92 1.35 -10.44
C GLU A 97 2.29 -0.06 -9.96
N PHE A 98 2.71 -0.20 -8.71
CA PHE A 98 3.12 -1.49 -8.14
C PHE A 98 2.27 -1.89 -6.96
N VAL A 99 2.51 -1.28 -5.80
CA VAL A 99 1.93 -1.75 -4.53
C VAL A 99 0.48 -1.28 -4.41
N VAL A 100 0.19 -0.03 -4.75
CA VAL A 100 -1.16 0.53 -4.67
C VAL A 100 -2.05 -0.15 -5.70
N GLU A 101 -1.63 -0.24 -6.96
CA GLU A 101 -2.39 -0.93 -8.00
C GLU A 101 -2.60 -2.42 -7.71
N ALA A 102 -1.58 -3.13 -7.21
CA ALA A 102 -1.75 -4.53 -6.82
C ALA A 102 -2.74 -4.71 -5.67
N ALA A 103 -2.78 -3.76 -4.71
CA ALA A 103 -3.75 -3.75 -3.64
C ALA A 103 -5.17 -3.46 -4.16
N ALA A 104 -5.31 -2.46 -5.04
CA ALA A 104 -6.58 -2.06 -5.62
C ALA A 104 -7.21 -3.20 -6.43
N ARG A 105 -6.44 -3.85 -7.30
CA ARG A 105 -6.89 -5.01 -8.09
C ARG A 105 -7.34 -6.16 -7.20
N HIS A 106 -6.54 -6.52 -6.19
CA HIS A 106 -6.91 -7.59 -5.27
C HIS A 106 -8.18 -7.24 -4.47
N ALA A 107 -8.28 -6.01 -3.99
CA ALA A 107 -9.45 -5.56 -3.24
C ALA A 107 -10.72 -5.59 -4.11
N ALA A 108 -10.64 -5.13 -5.37
CA ALA A 108 -11.74 -5.21 -6.32
C ALA A 108 -12.14 -6.67 -6.60
N ASP A 109 -11.19 -7.56 -6.86
CA ASP A 109 -11.45 -9.00 -7.07
C ASP A 109 -12.03 -9.69 -5.83
N ALA A 110 -11.78 -9.15 -4.64
CA ALA A 110 -12.29 -9.65 -3.37
C ALA A 110 -13.62 -8.99 -2.93
N ASP A 111 -14.26 -8.23 -3.83
CA ASP A 111 -15.53 -7.51 -3.66
C ASP A 111 -15.51 -6.35 -2.65
N TYR A 112 -14.34 -5.75 -2.40
CA TYR A 112 -14.28 -4.48 -1.67
C TYR A 112 -14.60 -3.30 -2.60
N ARG A 113 -15.32 -2.31 -2.07
CA ARG A 113 -15.36 -0.97 -2.66
C ARG A 113 -13.98 -0.34 -2.51
N VAL A 114 -13.34 0.01 -3.63
CA VAL A 114 -11.98 0.55 -3.62
C VAL A 114 -12.02 2.06 -3.85
N ILE A 115 -11.34 2.81 -2.98
CA ILE A 115 -11.07 4.24 -3.14
C ILE A 115 -9.56 4.41 -3.18
N VAL A 116 -9.03 5.11 -4.17
CA VAL A 116 -7.59 5.44 -4.25
C VAL A 116 -7.43 6.95 -4.09
N LEU A 117 -6.64 7.36 -3.09
CA LEU A 117 -6.29 8.75 -2.88
C LEU A 117 -5.12 9.13 -3.79
N GLU A 118 -5.43 9.60 -5.00
CA GLU A 118 -4.44 9.76 -6.08
C GLU A 118 -3.31 10.71 -5.70
N ASN A 119 -3.64 11.82 -5.03
CA ASN A 119 -2.67 12.81 -4.55
C ASN A 119 -1.95 12.40 -3.25
N CYS A 120 -2.21 11.20 -2.74
CA CYS A 120 -1.47 10.55 -1.65
C CYS A 120 -0.70 9.32 -2.13
N CYS A 121 -0.53 9.17 -3.44
CA CYS A 121 0.28 8.13 -4.05
C CYS A 121 1.53 8.73 -4.72
N ALA A 122 2.63 7.98 -4.74
CA ALA A 122 3.83 8.33 -5.50
C ALA A 122 4.27 7.17 -6.40
N ALA A 123 5.01 7.46 -7.46
CA ALA A 123 5.42 6.49 -8.49
C ALA A 123 6.90 6.69 -8.87
N PHE A 124 7.45 5.81 -9.71
CA PHE A 124 8.80 5.99 -10.26
C PHE A 124 8.87 7.10 -11.33
N SER A 125 7.75 7.39 -11.99
CA SER A 125 7.62 8.51 -12.92
C SER A 125 6.17 8.99 -13.01
N ASP A 126 5.97 10.24 -13.41
CA ASP A 126 4.63 10.80 -13.65
C ASP A 126 3.87 10.01 -14.72
N GLU A 127 4.58 9.50 -15.74
CA GLU A 127 3.98 8.66 -16.78
C GLU A 127 3.43 7.35 -16.19
N ALA A 128 4.23 6.65 -15.37
CA ALA A 128 3.80 5.41 -14.72
C ALA A 128 2.63 5.66 -13.74
N HIS A 129 2.69 6.76 -12.98
CA HIS A 129 1.62 7.19 -12.09
C HIS A 129 0.30 7.36 -12.85
N ARG A 130 0.31 8.15 -13.93
CA ARG A 130 -0.89 8.45 -14.72
C ARG A 130 -1.43 7.23 -15.45
N ALA A 131 -0.55 6.39 -16.00
CA ALA A 131 -0.94 5.16 -16.66
C ALA A 131 -1.63 4.18 -15.69
N SER A 132 -1.09 4.05 -14.48
CA SER A 132 -1.67 3.20 -13.43
C SER A 132 -3.03 3.73 -12.96
N LEU A 133 -3.13 5.03 -12.64
CA LEU A 133 -4.41 5.66 -12.27
C LEU A 133 -5.47 5.50 -13.36
N HIS A 134 -5.11 5.69 -14.62
CA HIS A 134 -6.03 5.51 -15.75
C HIS A 134 -6.65 4.11 -15.78
N VAL A 135 -5.85 3.07 -15.48
CA VAL A 135 -6.37 1.70 -15.42
C VAL A 135 -7.17 1.44 -14.14
N MET A 136 -6.75 2.01 -13.01
CA MET A 136 -7.47 1.87 -11.73
C MET A 136 -8.84 2.56 -11.73
N ASP A 137 -9.07 3.59 -12.55
CA ASP A 137 -10.37 4.26 -12.70
C ASP A 137 -11.50 3.29 -13.11
N HIS A 138 -11.16 2.14 -13.70
CA HIS A 138 -12.13 1.10 -14.05
C HIS A 138 -12.52 0.18 -12.89
N LEU A 139 -11.80 0.20 -11.77
CA LEU A 139 -11.98 -0.72 -10.64
C LEU A 139 -12.01 -0.04 -9.27
N ALA A 140 -11.74 1.26 -9.20
CA ALA A 140 -11.74 2.05 -7.98
C ALA A 140 -12.32 3.44 -8.24
N THR A 141 -12.83 4.08 -7.19
CA THR A 141 -13.08 5.52 -7.19
C THR A 141 -11.77 6.25 -6.95
N LEU A 142 -11.32 7.05 -7.92
CA LEU A 142 -10.21 7.97 -7.72
C LEU A 142 -10.72 9.22 -6.98
N ALA A 143 -10.02 9.62 -5.92
CA ALA A 143 -10.38 10.75 -5.09
C ALA A 143 -9.13 11.48 -4.60
N THR A 144 -9.28 12.73 -4.17
CA THR A 144 -8.23 13.45 -3.48
C THR A 144 -8.33 13.25 -1.97
N SER A 145 -7.24 13.54 -1.24
CA SER A 145 -7.27 13.64 0.21
C SER A 145 -8.27 14.66 0.72
N ALA A 146 -8.52 15.75 -0.01
CA ALA A 146 -9.52 16.75 0.36
C ALA A 146 -10.94 16.18 0.30
N ASP A 147 -11.26 15.41 -0.74
CA ASP A 147 -12.55 14.72 -0.88
C ASP A 147 -12.76 13.74 0.28
N PHE A 148 -11.73 12.94 0.60
CA PHE A 148 -11.79 12.02 1.73
C PHE A 148 -12.00 12.75 3.06
N ILE A 149 -11.20 13.78 3.35
CA ILE A 149 -11.29 14.56 4.59
C ILE A 149 -12.67 15.21 4.74
N GLY A 150 -13.28 15.67 3.64
CA GLY A 150 -14.62 16.26 3.67
C GLY A 150 -15.76 15.25 3.83
N SER A 151 -15.48 13.95 3.64
CA SER A 151 -16.48 12.87 3.69
C SER A 151 -16.55 12.12 5.02
N VAL A 152 -15.57 12.32 5.91
CA VAL A 152 -15.42 11.61 7.19
C VAL A 152 -15.70 12.49 8.40
#